data_AF-A0A930TUS5-F1
#
_entry.id   AF-A0A930TUS5-F1
#
_cell.length_a   1.000
_cell.length_b   1.000
_cell.length_c   1.000
_cell.angle_alpha   90.00
_cell.angle_beta   90.00
_cell.angle_gamma   90.00
#
_symmetry.space_group_name_H-M   'P 1'
#
loop_
_entity.id
_entity.type
_entity.pdbx_description
1 polymer ?
#
loop_
_entity_poly.entity_id
_entity_poly.type
_entity_poly.pdbx_seq_one_letter_code
_entity_poly.pdbx_strand_id
1 'polypeptide(L)' 'MVKRNSPNDVQSWDDAQDLDRLINDKRLRKRATPANARRRNRRYGKQMLDTYLDNHFDDDLDLEEFNP' A
#
# COMPACT_ATOMS: atom_id res chain seq x y z
N MET A 1 -7.59 18.72 -8.03
CA MET A 1 -6.44 17.76 -7.93
C MET A 1 -7.03 16.39 -7.64
N VAL A 2 -6.55 15.32 -8.26
CA VAL A 2 -7.03 13.95 -7.97
C VAL A 2 -6.65 13.59 -6.53
N LYS A 3 -7.55 12.98 -5.76
CA LYS A 3 -7.24 12.49 -4.41
C LYS A 3 -6.22 11.35 -4.50
N ARG A 4 -5.21 11.35 -3.63
CA ARG A 4 -4.28 10.21 -3.53
C ARG A 4 -4.94 9.14 -2.65
N ASN A 5 -4.72 7.87 -3.00
CA ASN A 5 -5.09 6.74 -2.17
C ASN A 5 -4.46 6.83 -0.78
N SER A 6 -5.22 6.43 0.23
CA SER A 6 -4.75 6.22 1.58
C SER A 6 -4.05 4.87 1.70
N PRO A 7 -3.01 4.72 2.56
CA PRO A 7 -2.51 3.41 2.95
C PRO A 7 -3.60 2.45 3.45
N ASN A 8 -4.65 2.99 4.06
CA ASN A 8 -5.81 2.21 4.51
C ASN A 8 -6.75 1.79 3.37
N ASP A 9 -6.49 2.16 2.12
CA ASP A 9 -7.35 1.74 1.00
C ASP A 9 -7.07 0.28 0.56
N VAL A 10 -5.97 -0.32 1.02
CA VAL A 10 -5.68 -1.76 0.81
C VAL A 10 -6.41 -2.55 1.89
N GLN A 11 -7.32 -3.43 1.49
CA GLN A 11 -8.21 -4.16 2.40
C GLN A 11 -8.00 -5.68 2.33
N SER A 12 -7.41 -6.19 1.26
CA SER A 12 -7.19 -7.62 1.04
C SER A 12 -5.85 -7.90 0.33
N TRP A 13 -5.33 -9.11 0.51
CA TRP A 13 -4.22 -9.65 -0.29
C TRP A 13 -4.52 -9.71 -1.79
N ASP A 14 -5.79 -9.77 -2.19
CA ASP A 14 -6.17 -9.68 -3.62
C ASP A 14 -5.85 -8.29 -4.19
N ASP A 15 -5.99 -7.22 -3.40
CA ASP A 15 -5.61 -5.86 -3.79
C ASP A 15 -4.09 -5.73 -3.98
N ALA A 16 -3.31 -6.54 -3.27
CA ALA A 16 -1.85 -6.54 -3.37
C ALA A 16 -1.36 -7.04 -4.74
N GLN A 17 -2.12 -7.93 -5.41
CA GLN A 17 -1.75 -8.43 -6.74
C GLN A 17 -1.83 -7.35 -7.83
N ASP A 18 -2.75 -6.39 -7.68
CA ASP A 18 -3.01 -5.32 -8.63
C ASP A 18 -2.65 -3.91 -8.07
N LEU A 19 -1.75 -3.86 -7.11
CA LEU A 19 -1.41 -2.66 -6.35
C LEU A 19 -0.96 -1.49 -7.24
N ASP A 20 -0.23 -1.77 -8.32
CA ASP A 20 0.23 -0.76 -9.28
C ASP A 20 -0.94 -0.08 -10.04
N ARG A 21 -2.07 -0.78 -10.22
CA ARG A 21 -3.30 -0.23 -10.82
C ARG A 21 -4.12 0.54 -9.80
N LEU A 22 -4.08 0.13 -8.54
CA LEU A 22 -4.78 0.81 -7.46
C LEU A 22 -4.16 2.17 -7.13
N ILE A 23 -2.84 2.33 -7.23
CA ILE A 23 -2.15 3.58 -6.85
C ILE A 23 -2.52 4.77 -7.74
N ASN A 24 -3.33 5.68 -7.19
CA ASN A 24 -3.66 6.96 -7.78
C ASN A 24 -2.77 8.07 -7.18
N ASP A 25 -1.73 8.49 -7.91
CA ASP A 25 -0.87 9.59 -7.44
C ASP A 25 -1.46 10.96 -7.81
N LYS A 26 -1.83 11.76 -6.81
CA LYS A 26 -2.24 13.16 -7.00
C LYS A 26 -1.26 14.05 -7.77
N ARG A 27 0.00 13.62 -7.90
CA ARG A 27 1.07 14.30 -8.65
C ARG A 27 1.24 13.80 -10.09
N LEU A 28 0.39 12.92 -10.61
CA LEU A 28 0.50 12.39 -11.98
C LEU A 28 0.79 13.47 -13.04
N ARG A 29 0.08 14.60 -12.96
CA ARG A 29 0.22 15.76 -13.86
C ARG A 29 1.46 16.64 -13.63
N LYS A 30 2.19 16.45 -12.53
CA LYS A 30 3.37 17.26 -12.15
C LYS A 30 4.68 16.46 -12.22
N ARG A 31 4.67 15.31 -12.89
CA ARG A 31 5.86 14.45 -12.99
C ARG A 31 6.79 14.99 -14.06
N ALA A 32 8.07 15.15 -13.71
CA ALA A 32 9.10 15.60 -14.64
C ALA A 32 9.42 14.54 -15.70
N THR A 33 9.36 13.24 -15.35
CA THR A 33 9.69 12.13 -16.27
C THR A 33 8.88 10.85 -15.98
N PRO A 34 8.71 9.95 -16.97
CA PRO A 34 8.11 8.62 -16.77
C PRO A 34 8.91 7.73 -15.79
N ALA A 35 10.23 7.87 -15.72
CA ALA A 35 11.04 7.10 -14.76
C ALA A 35 10.74 7.49 -13.31
N ASN A 36 10.64 8.80 -13.04
CA ASN A 36 10.20 9.31 -11.73
C ASN A 36 8.79 8.85 -11.39
N ALA A 37 7.94 8.70 -12.41
CA ALA A 37 6.59 8.16 -12.27
C ALA A 37 6.60 6.75 -11.69
N ARG A 38 7.35 5.85 -12.33
CA ARG A 38 7.48 4.43 -11.93
C ARG A 38 8.08 4.28 -10.54
N ARG A 39 9.20 4.97 -10.26
CA ARG A 39 9.87 4.92 -8.93
C ARG A 39 8.92 5.31 -7.81
N ARG A 40 8.08 6.31 -8.06
CA ARG A 40 7.16 6.86 -7.06
C ARG A 40 5.95 5.98 -6.83
N ASN A 41 5.38 5.40 -7.89
CA ASN A 41 4.35 4.35 -7.76
C ASN A 41 4.87 3.19 -6.93
N ARG A 42 6.05 2.64 -7.28
CA ARG A 42 6.69 1.56 -6.51
C ARG A 42 6.87 1.89 -5.03
N ARG A 43 7.30 3.12 -4.71
CA ARG A 43 7.46 3.56 -3.32
C ARG A 43 6.11 3.59 -2.58
N TYR A 44 5.06 4.02 -3.26
CA TYR A 44 3.72 4.05 -2.67
C TYR A 44 3.16 2.64 -2.47
N GLY A 45 3.34 1.74 -3.44
CA GLY A 45 2.94 0.35 -3.27
C GLY A 45 3.63 -0.29 -2.07
N LYS A 46 4.95 -0.12 -1.95
CA LYS A 46 5.68 -0.59 -0.76
C LYS A 46 5.10 -0.02 0.52
N GLN A 47 4.87 1.31 0.58
CA GLN A 47 4.33 1.94 1.78
C GLN A 47 2.93 1.40 2.15
N MET A 48 2.06 1.16 1.16
CA MET A 48 0.73 0.61 1.41
C MET A 48 0.79 -0.81 1.98
N LEU A 49 1.66 -1.66 1.42
CA LEU A 49 1.87 -3.01 1.94
C LEU A 49 2.49 -2.99 3.33
N ASP A 50 3.52 -2.18 3.56
CA ASP A 50 4.14 -2.05 4.88
C ASP A 50 3.07 -1.67 5.93
N THR A 51 2.23 -0.66 5.65
CA THR A 51 1.14 -0.26 6.56
C THR A 51 0.07 -1.33 6.72
N TYR A 52 -0.29 -2.05 5.66
CA TYR A 52 -1.23 -3.17 5.76
C TYR A 52 -0.68 -4.29 6.65
N LEU A 53 0.60 -4.66 6.47
CA LEU A 53 1.27 -5.63 7.33
C LEU A 53 1.32 -5.16 8.77
N ASP A 54 1.81 -3.94 9.03
CA ASP A 54 1.92 -3.39 10.38
C ASP A 54 0.56 -3.43 11.11
N ASN A 55 -0.55 -3.16 10.41
CA ASN A 55 -1.88 -3.17 11.01
C ASN A 55 -2.48 -4.57 11.24
N HIS A 56 -2.00 -5.61 10.55
CA HIS A 56 -2.61 -6.97 10.61
C HIS A 56 -1.67 -8.02 11.20
N PHE A 57 -0.35 -7.78 11.26
CA PHE A 57 0.61 -8.71 11.87
C PHE A 57 0.65 -8.61 13.40
N ASP A 58 0.30 -7.44 13.97
CA ASP A 58 0.21 -7.29 15.44
C ASP A 58 -0.95 -8.12 16.03
N ASP A 59 -2.00 -8.40 15.25
CA ASP A 59 -3.17 -9.18 15.69
C ASP A 59 -2.91 -10.70 15.78
N ASP A 60 -1.96 -11.23 14.99
CA ASP A 60 -1.70 -12.68 14.90
C ASP A 60 -0.75 -13.22 15.99
N LEU A 61 0.00 -12.34 16.67
CA LEU A 61 0.98 -12.73 17.69
C LEU A 61 0.36 -12.97 19.08
N ASP A 62 -0.89 -12.56 19.29
CA ASP A 62 -1.62 -12.75 20.55
C ASP A 62 -2.39 -14.09 20.62
N LEU A 63 -2.37 -14.90 19.55
CA LEU A 63 -3.14 -16.15 19.46
C LEU A 63 -2.36 -17.42 19.83
N GLU A 64 -1.04 -17.33 20.06
CA GLU A 64 -0.20 -18.49 20.42
C GLU A 64 -0.02 -18.69 21.94
N GLU A 65 -0.57 -17.83 22.80
CA GLU A 65 -0.39 -17.91 24.26
C GLU A 65 -1.48 -18.71 25.03
N PHE A 66 -2.36 -19.42 24.33
CA PHE A 66 -3.38 -20.28 24.97
C PHE A 66 -3.38 -21.69 24.38
N ASN A 67 -2.36 -22.48 24.77
CA ASN A 67 -2.44 -23.93 24.68
C ASN A 67 -2.64 -24.50 26.10
N PRO A 68 -3.83 -25.04 26.44
CA PRO A 68 -4.14 -25.53 27.79
C PRO A 68 -3.36 -26.79 28.19
#